data_AF-A0A9N9DGP5-F1
#
_entry.id   AF-A0A9N9DGP5-F1
#
_cell.length_a   1.000
_cell.length_b   1.000
_cell.length_c   1.000
_cell.angle_alpha   90.00
_cell.angle_beta   90.00
_cell.angle_gamma   90.00
#
_symmetry.space_group_name_H-M   'P 1'
#
loop_
_entity.id
_entity.type
_entity.pdbx_description
1 polymer ?
#
loop_
_entity_poly.entity_id
_entity_poly.type
_entity_poly.pdbx_seq_one_letter_code
_entity_poly.pdbx_strand_id
1 'polypeptide(L)'
;SAIPAKRSFEYVVAPHEVAVDQFAFISDARLEEINNKMYGHRGINLLRSPPSSGKTTLSKLLQNYLINKKHDVVCISMSTLERYPRSVEGLNRFDEFFKQFTRNSFSSLLSRTSPTDIIIDECQVLYDQAEFFWALLKDRFDHPIYYPNSTLPSLCILLLSMYEDRPGAGSKTPLDFPDKLGLDDLRLTHAEFNHIVGKFTHNALEEHDFEFVIEEDVTNAILTSTHGHASLIMRTLELLRNYCRHNQYKPENKLTEKMLTYMVSPGYFAALQETRVFDWIKALKLTKDVQAFWSVTHAGDSDSGRLQFAAPLVRIILGQHLYTANMSLTRSDGDFDVFLQLSIQRMRPSILRSSLGHGVREGARLYERTWQMEWNLAASTAMPQGHMISPDVSPVYGVTGYLDFYINDGLEWGVELMREGQKLDDHIKCFEKGGAYYKIPRKQWAIIDFRHYSNIPATLESDVWYALYSDDYKNIIIRRKDNEDIILALHGDDQGISPDLIREQEVKEDI
;
A
#
# COMPACT_ATOMS: atom_id res chain seq x y z
N SER A 1 23.51 49.67 35.48
CA SER A 1 23.83 48.56 34.56
C SER A 1 23.17 47.30 35.09
N ALA A 2 21.94 47.02 34.67
CA ALA A 2 21.18 45.85 35.10
C ALA A 2 21.14 44.84 33.95
N ILE A 3 21.61 43.63 34.23
CA ILE A 3 21.59 42.45 33.35
C ILE A 3 20.12 41.99 33.22
N PRO A 4 19.56 41.76 32.02
CA PRO A 4 18.18 41.30 31.91
C PRO A 4 18.08 39.83 32.32
N ALA A 5 17.11 39.53 33.17
CA ALA A 5 16.79 38.20 33.67
C ALA A 5 16.45 37.23 32.53
N LYS A 6 17.05 36.03 32.57
CA LYS A 6 16.61 34.85 31.83
C LYS A 6 15.14 34.59 32.15
N ARG A 7 14.25 34.73 31.17
CA ARG A 7 12.88 34.22 31.25
C ARG A 7 12.92 32.69 31.21
N SER A 8 12.52 32.06 32.29
CA SER A 8 12.23 30.63 32.38
C SER A 8 10.97 30.32 31.55
N PHE A 9 11.13 29.49 30.53
CA PHE A 9 10.01 28.92 29.78
C PHE A 9 9.46 27.72 30.57
N GLU A 10 8.34 27.91 31.28
CA GLU A 10 7.58 26.80 31.83
C GLU A 10 6.69 26.17 30.75
N TYR A 11 7.11 24.99 30.30
CA TYR A 11 6.31 24.04 29.56
C TYR A 11 5.08 23.66 30.40
N VAL A 12 3.87 24.02 29.93
CA VAL A 12 2.65 23.34 30.38
C VAL A 12 2.40 22.29 29.31
N VAL A 13 2.82 21.07 29.62
CA VAL A 13 2.62 19.88 28.80
C VAL A 13 1.12 19.60 28.74
N ALA A 14 0.53 19.62 27.54
CA ALA A 14 -0.83 19.15 27.35
C ALA A 14 -0.89 17.65 27.70
N PRO A 15 -1.94 17.18 28.38
CA PRO A 15 -2.03 15.78 28.79
C PRO A 15 -2.17 14.91 27.53
N HIS A 16 -1.19 14.02 27.33
CA HIS A 16 -0.99 13.11 26.20
C HIS A 16 -0.18 13.66 25.00
N GLU A 17 1.06 14.09 25.24
CA GLU A 17 2.10 13.86 24.23
C GLU A 17 2.25 12.35 24.06
N VAL A 18 1.59 11.80 23.04
CA VAL A 18 1.95 10.47 22.55
C VAL A 18 3.42 10.59 22.11
N ALA A 19 4.33 9.91 22.80
CA ALA A 19 5.74 9.92 22.43
C ALA A 19 5.89 9.57 20.94
N VAL A 20 6.83 10.22 20.26
CA VAL A 20 7.20 9.79 18.91
C VAL A 20 7.74 8.37 19.03
N ASP A 21 7.32 7.47 18.13
CA ASP A 21 7.88 6.12 18.04
C ASP A 21 9.42 6.23 18.04
N GLN A 22 10.09 5.45 18.89
CA GLN A 22 11.54 5.53 19.08
C GLN A 22 12.33 5.29 17.78
N PHE A 23 11.72 4.58 16.83
CA PHE A 23 12.30 4.29 15.53
C PHE A 23 11.94 5.33 14.46
N ALA A 24 11.00 6.25 14.73
CA ALA A 24 10.59 7.25 13.75
C ALA A 24 11.78 8.09 13.25
N PHE A 25 11.88 8.21 11.93
CA PHE A 25 12.93 8.97 11.29
C PHE A 25 12.49 9.52 9.93
N ILE A 26 12.72 10.82 9.74
CA ILE A 26 12.67 11.52 8.47
C ILE A 26 13.89 12.43 8.47
N SER A 27 14.63 12.48 7.36
CA SER A 27 15.84 13.31 7.30
C SER A 27 15.51 14.81 7.36
N ASP A 28 16.40 15.62 7.95
CA ASP A 28 16.24 17.09 7.99
C ASP A 28 16.10 17.70 6.59
N ALA A 29 16.76 17.13 5.59
CA ALA A 29 16.65 17.56 4.19
C ALA A 29 15.24 17.34 3.63
N ARG A 30 14.60 16.20 3.96
CA ARG A 30 13.23 15.90 3.54
C ARG A 30 12.20 16.70 4.35
N LEU A 31 12.44 16.92 5.64
CA LEU A 31 11.61 17.84 6.44
C LEU A 31 11.69 19.27 5.88
N GLU A 32 12.85 19.70 5.39
CA GLU A 32 12.98 20.99 4.69
C GLU A 32 12.21 21.02 3.37
N GLU A 33 12.23 19.94 2.60
CA GLU A 33 11.45 19.84 1.36
C GLU A 33 9.94 19.98 1.65
N ILE A 34 9.43 19.24 2.64
CA ILE A 34 8.03 19.31 3.07
C ILE A 34 7.70 20.73 3.57
N ASN A 35 8.58 21.32 4.38
CA ASN A 35 8.45 22.69 4.84
C ASN A 35 8.35 23.67 3.65
N ASN A 36 9.25 23.57 2.66
CA ASN A 36 9.20 24.43 1.47
C ASN A 36 7.89 24.27 0.68
N LYS A 37 7.38 23.04 0.53
CA LYS A 37 6.07 22.80 -0.09
C LYS A 37 4.95 23.51 0.67
N MET A 38 4.97 23.46 2.01
CA MET A 38 3.97 24.14 2.84
C MET A 38 3.95 25.66 2.63
N TYR A 39 5.10 26.28 2.36
CA TYR A 39 5.20 27.71 2.11
C TYR A 39 4.96 28.11 0.64
N GLY A 40 4.89 27.15 -0.29
CA GLY A 40 4.79 27.41 -1.73
C GLY A 40 3.47 28.06 -2.16
N HIS A 41 2.32 27.57 -1.67
CA HIS A 41 1.00 28.00 -2.13
C HIS A 41 0.17 28.61 -0.99
N ARG A 42 0.33 29.92 -0.79
CA ARG A 42 -0.47 30.76 0.13
C ARG A 42 -0.45 30.35 1.62
N GLY A 43 0.32 29.31 1.97
CA GLY A 43 0.56 28.88 3.35
C GLY A 43 -0.57 28.06 3.96
N ILE A 44 -1.49 27.46 3.18
CA ILE A 44 -2.49 26.53 3.75
C ILE A 44 -2.55 25.29 2.88
N ASN A 45 -2.21 24.15 3.47
CA ASN A 45 -1.97 22.91 2.76
C ASN A 45 -2.72 21.77 3.43
N LEU A 46 -3.05 20.76 2.63
CA LEU A 46 -3.67 19.53 3.08
C LEU A 46 -2.74 18.37 2.75
N LEU A 47 -2.43 17.55 3.75
CA LEU A 47 -1.85 16.23 3.56
C LEU A 47 -2.94 15.18 3.82
N ARG A 48 -3.29 14.44 2.77
CA ARG A 48 -4.28 13.36 2.85
C ARG A 48 -3.66 12.01 2.53
N SER A 49 -3.92 11.02 3.37
CA SER A 49 -3.43 9.65 3.15
C SER A 49 -4.22 8.63 3.99
N PRO A 50 -4.15 7.31 3.68
CA PRO A 50 -4.86 6.29 4.42
C PRO A 50 -4.50 6.25 5.92
N PRO A 51 -5.31 5.58 6.76
CA PRO A 51 -4.95 5.32 8.15
C PRO A 51 -3.56 4.66 8.28
N SER A 52 -2.85 4.93 9.37
CA SER A 52 -1.53 4.30 9.65
C SER A 52 -0.43 4.58 8.62
N SER A 53 -0.56 5.62 7.79
CA SER A 53 0.48 6.04 6.83
C SER A 53 1.66 6.80 7.44
N GLY A 54 1.55 7.27 8.69
CA GLY A 54 2.61 8.04 9.37
C GLY A 54 2.35 9.54 9.53
N LYS A 55 1.14 10.05 9.21
CA LYS A 55 0.74 11.46 9.37
C LYS A 55 1.08 12.05 10.75
N THR A 56 0.60 11.43 11.82
CA THR A 56 0.85 11.89 13.20
C THR A 56 2.33 11.85 13.55
N THR A 57 3.11 10.91 13.00
CA THR A 57 4.56 10.86 13.17
C THR A 57 5.24 12.03 12.45
N LEU A 58 4.87 12.30 11.19
CA LEU A 58 5.34 13.47 10.45
C LEU A 58 5.00 14.76 11.20
N SER A 59 3.77 14.90 11.71
CA SER A 59 3.34 16.06 12.50
C SER A 59 4.32 16.41 13.62
N LYS A 60 4.75 15.41 14.38
CA LYS A 60 5.63 15.59 15.54
C LYS A 60 7.08 15.83 15.13
N LEU A 61 7.57 15.10 14.13
CA LEU A 61 8.93 15.29 13.60
C LEU A 61 9.08 16.69 12.99
N LEU A 62 8.09 17.13 12.21
CA LEU A 62 8.05 18.45 11.62
C LEU A 62 7.91 19.54 12.69
N GLN A 63 7.06 19.34 13.71
CA GLN A 63 6.97 20.25 14.86
C GLN A 63 8.34 20.46 15.52
N ASN A 64 9.05 19.37 15.85
CA ASN A 64 10.38 19.45 16.47
C ASN A 64 11.38 20.16 15.56
N TYR A 65 11.37 19.86 14.27
CA TYR A 65 12.21 20.51 13.26
C TYR A 65 11.98 22.02 13.20
N LEU A 66 10.73 22.47 13.13
CA LEU A 66 10.36 23.88 13.07
C LEU A 66 10.69 24.62 14.38
N ILE A 67 10.47 24.00 15.53
CA ILE A 67 10.87 24.54 16.84
C ILE A 67 12.40 24.72 16.89
N ASN A 68 13.17 23.75 16.40
CA ASN A 68 14.64 23.86 16.32
C ASN A 68 15.10 24.99 15.39
N LYS A 69 14.32 25.28 14.33
CA LYS A 69 14.47 26.47 13.48
C LYS A 69 13.99 27.77 14.12
N LYS A 70 13.50 27.73 15.36
CA LYS A 70 12.96 28.87 16.13
C LYS A 70 11.71 29.49 15.52
N HIS A 71 10.92 28.68 14.82
CA HIS A 71 9.58 29.08 14.39
C HIS A 71 8.61 29.08 15.58
N ASP A 72 7.55 29.89 15.49
CA ASP A 72 6.42 29.79 16.42
C ASP A 72 5.46 28.71 15.90
N VAL A 73 5.37 27.58 16.60
CA VAL A 73 4.66 26.39 16.12
C VAL A 73 3.51 26.05 17.05
N VAL A 74 2.33 25.87 16.48
CA VAL A 74 1.12 25.44 17.17
C VAL A 74 0.65 24.11 16.60
N CYS A 75 0.60 23.07 17.43
CA CYS A 75 0.09 21.75 17.03
C CYS A 75 -1.15 21.38 17.82
N ILE A 76 -2.15 20.80 17.16
CA ILE A 76 -3.37 20.28 17.80
C ILE A 76 -3.90 19.07 17.03
N SER A 77 -4.41 18.07 17.76
CA SER A 77 -5.14 16.95 17.16
C SER A 77 -6.64 17.11 17.40
N MET A 78 -7.41 17.05 16.32
CA MET A 78 -8.87 17.15 16.35
C MET A 78 -9.56 15.88 16.87
N SER A 79 -8.83 14.77 17.01
CA SER A 79 -9.34 13.57 17.72
C SER A 79 -9.81 13.88 19.15
N THR A 80 -9.23 14.91 19.78
CA THR A 80 -9.64 15.35 21.12
C THR A 80 -11.06 15.91 21.17
N LEU A 81 -11.64 16.36 20.05
CA LEU A 81 -13.02 16.85 19.97
C LEU A 81 -14.05 15.76 20.28
N GLU A 82 -13.72 14.47 20.14
CA GLU A 82 -14.61 13.38 20.55
C GLU A 82 -15.03 13.49 22.02
N ARG A 83 -14.18 14.09 22.87
CA ARG A 83 -14.47 14.34 24.29
C ARG A 83 -15.22 15.66 24.53
N TYR A 84 -15.27 16.54 23.54
CA TYR A 84 -15.85 17.88 23.60
C TYR A 84 -16.71 18.19 22.37
N PRO A 85 -17.75 17.40 22.06
CA PRO A 85 -18.50 17.53 20.80
C PRO A 85 -19.21 18.88 20.64
N ARG A 86 -19.51 19.57 21.75
CA ARG A 86 -20.12 20.92 21.71
C ARG A 86 -19.15 22.03 21.30
N SER A 87 -17.86 21.74 21.18
CA SER A 87 -16.83 22.71 20.82
C SER A 87 -16.88 23.14 19.35
N VAL A 88 -17.56 22.37 18.49
CA VAL A 88 -17.81 22.74 17.08
C VAL A 88 -19.14 23.49 16.89
N GLU A 89 -19.92 23.73 17.95
CA GLU A 89 -21.15 24.55 17.89
C GLU A 89 -20.84 26.05 17.88
N GLY A 90 -20.08 26.50 16.88
CA GLY A 90 -19.75 27.90 16.62
C GLY A 90 -18.37 28.36 17.11
N LEU A 91 -17.95 29.50 16.56
CA LEU A 91 -16.57 30.01 16.67
C LEU A 91 -16.11 30.24 18.11
N ASN A 92 -16.94 30.82 18.98
CA ASN A 92 -16.54 31.14 20.35
C ASN A 92 -16.15 29.89 21.15
N ARG A 93 -16.92 28.81 21.02
CA ARG A 93 -16.63 27.55 21.71
C ARG A 93 -15.43 26.83 21.11
N PHE A 94 -15.26 26.93 19.79
CA PHE A 94 -14.08 26.42 19.12
C PHE A 94 -12.83 27.16 19.57
N ASP A 95 -12.89 28.48 19.70
CA ASP A 95 -11.78 29.31 20.21
C ASP A 95 -11.45 28.98 21.67
N GLU A 96 -12.45 28.76 22.53
CA GLU A 96 -12.24 28.30 23.91
C GLU A 96 -11.55 26.94 23.96
N PHE A 97 -12.02 25.98 23.16
CA PHE A 97 -11.41 24.67 23.00
C PHE A 97 -9.96 24.79 22.48
N PHE A 98 -9.75 25.51 21.40
CA PHE A 98 -8.43 25.67 20.78
C PHE A 98 -7.45 26.33 21.77
N LYS A 99 -7.91 27.31 22.54
CA LYS A 99 -7.13 27.99 23.57
C LYS A 99 -6.79 27.09 24.76
N GLN A 100 -7.65 26.15 25.11
CA GLN A 100 -7.36 25.16 26.14
C GLN A 100 -6.14 24.29 25.80
N PHE A 101 -5.94 23.95 24.52
CA PHE A 101 -4.85 23.06 24.08
C PHE A 101 -3.61 23.80 23.55
N THR A 102 -3.79 25.00 22.98
CA THR A 102 -2.70 25.72 22.29
C THR A 102 -2.32 27.04 22.94
N ARG A 103 -3.02 27.44 24.02
CA ARG A 103 -2.93 28.77 24.68
C ARG A 103 -3.37 29.96 23.82
N ASN A 104 -3.69 29.73 22.54
CA ASN A 104 -4.16 30.75 21.60
C ASN A 104 -5.56 30.38 21.10
N SER A 105 -6.40 31.37 20.79
CA SER A 105 -7.64 31.08 20.03
C SER A 105 -7.32 30.87 18.55
N PHE A 106 -8.11 30.09 17.84
CA PHE A 106 -7.94 29.89 16.40
C PHE A 106 -8.07 31.22 15.65
N SER A 107 -9.08 32.02 15.99
CA SER A 107 -9.29 33.37 15.43
C SER A 107 -8.07 34.27 15.64
N SER A 108 -7.48 34.25 16.84
CA SER A 108 -6.29 35.06 17.11
C SER A 108 -5.11 34.66 16.23
N LEU A 109 -4.90 33.36 16.00
CA LEU A 109 -3.79 32.86 15.18
C LEU A 109 -3.96 33.25 13.71
N LEU A 110 -5.18 33.16 13.16
CA LEU A 110 -5.47 33.57 11.79
C LEU A 110 -5.18 35.05 11.53
N SER A 111 -5.31 35.90 12.56
CA SER A 111 -5.05 37.33 12.47
C SER A 111 -3.57 37.72 12.68
N ARG A 112 -2.68 36.78 13.00
CA ARG A 112 -1.27 37.10 13.30
C ARG A 112 -0.50 37.53 12.06
N THR A 113 0.32 38.57 12.26
CA THR A 113 1.28 39.08 11.29
C THR A 113 2.70 38.56 11.54
N SER A 114 2.96 38.00 12.72
CA SER A 114 4.20 37.31 13.04
C SER A 114 4.24 35.92 12.39
N PRO A 115 5.43 35.41 12.02
CA PRO A 115 5.61 34.04 11.55
C PRO A 115 4.96 33.02 12.47
N THR A 116 4.07 32.18 11.95
CA THR A 116 3.44 31.12 12.73
C THR A 116 3.13 29.91 11.85
N ASP A 117 3.55 28.73 12.31
CA ASP A 117 3.22 27.44 11.71
C ASP A 117 2.13 26.77 12.56
N ILE A 118 1.05 26.30 11.93
CA ILE A 118 -0.03 25.56 12.57
C ILE A 118 -0.10 24.16 11.95
N ILE A 119 -0.04 23.12 12.77
CA ILE A 119 -0.26 21.75 12.34
C ILE A 119 -1.54 21.23 13.00
N ILE A 120 -2.53 20.85 12.20
CA ILE A 120 -3.81 20.32 12.66
C ILE A 120 -3.93 18.86 12.23
N ASP A 121 -3.79 17.95 13.19
CA ASP A 121 -3.93 16.51 12.97
C ASP A 121 -5.40 16.06 13.05
N GLU A 122 -5.74 15.00 12.34
CA GLU A 122 -7.10 14.42 12.25
C GLU A 122 -8.18 15.42 11.78
N CYS A 123 -7.84 16.30 10.83
CA CYS A 123 -8.67 17.42 10.39
C CYS A 123 -10.04 16.99 9.78
N GLN A 124 -10.19 15.75 9.32
CA GLN A 124 -11.47 15.25 8.79
C GLN A 124 -12.61 15.32 9.81
N VAL A 125 -12.30 15.30 11.12
CA VAL A 125 -13.30 15.48 12.19
C VAL A 125 -14.11 16.77 12.01
N LEU A 126 -13.55 17.78 11.32
CA LEU A 126 -14.16 19.08 11.10
C LEU A 126 -15.01 19.20 9.83
N TYR A 127 -14.97 18.25 8.89
CA TYR A 127 -15.58 18.44 7.55
C TYR A 127 -17.09 18.74 7.60
N ASP A 128 -17.86 17.97 8.37
CA ASP A 128 -19.32 18.10 8.41
C ASP A 128 -19.86 18.93 9.58
N GLN A 129 -18.98 19.35 10.50
CA GLN A 129 -19.42 19.87 11.80
C GLN A 129 -18.98 21.31 12.07
N ALA A 130 -17.99 21.82 11.32
CA ALA A 130 -17.37 23.11 11.59
C ALA A 130 -17.34 24.01 10.34
N GLU A 131 -18.51 24.33 9.75
CA GLU A 131 -18.58 25.21 8.57
C GLU A 131 -17.87 26.56 8.77
N PHE A 132 -17.96 27.14 9.98
CA PHE A 132 -17.28 28.39 10.32
C PHE A 132 -15.74 28.28 10.19
N PHE A 133 -15.17 27.12 10.51
CA PHE A 133 -13.73 26.89 10.44
C PHE A 133 -13.26 26.94 8.98
N TRP A 134 -13.98 26.27 8.09
CA TRP A 134 -13.70 26.27 6.66
C TRP A 134 -13.92 27.64 6.02
N ALA A 135 -14.95 28.37 6.42
CA ALA A 135 -15.20 29.74 5.95
C ALA A 135 -14.03 30.67 6.31
N LEU A 136 -13.52 30.60 7.55
CA LEU A 136 -12.37 31.39 8.00
C LEU A 136 -11.07 30.99 7.29
N LEU A 137 -10.83 29.69 7.10
CA LEU A 137 -9.67 29.21 6.34
C LEU A 137 -9.73 29.67 4.89
N LYS A 138 -10.91 29.63 4.27
CA LYS A 138 -11.10 30.09 2.88
C LYS A 138 -10.83 31.58 2.74
N ASP A 139 -11.39 32.41 3.63
CA ASP A 139 -11.10 33.85 3.66
C ASP A 139 -9.60 34.11 3.76
N ARG A 140 -8.93 33.40 4.67
CA ARG A 140 -7.47 33.50 4.83
C ARG A 140 -6.69 32.99 3.61
N PHE A 141 -7.17 31.96 2.93
CA PHE A 141 -6.58 31.41 1.71
C PHE A 141 -6.72 32.37 0.52
N ASP A 142 -7.85 33.04 0.41
CA ASP A 142 -8.14 34.03 -0.63
C ASP A 142 -7.43 35.37 -0.35
N HIS A 143 -7.16 35.67 0.92
CA HIS A 143 -6.52 36.89 1.38
C HIS A 143 -5.32 36.61 2.30
N PRO A 144 -4.20 36.07 1.77
CA PRO A 144 -3.02 35.77 2.56
C PRO A 144 -2.34 37.06 3.07
N ILE A 145 -1.95 37.06 4.34
CA ILE A 145 -1.05 38.08 4.91
C ILE A 145 0.38 37.58 4.74
N TYR A 146 1.25 38.45 4.24
CA TYR A 146 2.67 38.17 4.01
C TYR A 146 3.54 38.86 5.05
N TYR A 147 4.76 38.37 5.21
CA TYR A 147 5.77 39.09 5.98
C TYR A 147 6.09 40.45 5.34
N PRO A 148 6.40 41.48 6.15
CA PRO A 148 6.94 42.72 5.63
C PRO A 148 8.19 42.43 4.77
N ASN A 149 8.18 42.91 3.53
CA ASN A 149 9.27 42.76 2.55
C ASN A 149 9.63 41.30 2.18
N SER A 150 8.70 40.34 2.32
CA SER A 150 8.91 38.96 1.87
C SER A 150 7.69 38.42 1.14
N THR A 151 7.92 37.48 0.24
CA THR A 151 6.87 36.78 -0.52
C THR A 151 6.30 35.57 0.23
N LEU A 152 6.81 35.28 1.43
CA LEU A 152 6.34 34.17 2.25
C LEU A 152 5.14 34.60 3.11
N PRO A 153 4.10 33.75 3.22
CA PRO A 153 2.94 34.02 4.05
C PRO A 153 3.35 34.08 5.53
N SER A 154 2.69 34.97 6.28
CA SER A 154 2.90 35.11 7.73
C SER A 154 2.40 33.92 8.53
N LEU A 155 1.50 33.15 7.92
CA LEU A 155 0.84 32.00 8.52
C LEU A 155 0.98 30.83 7.58
N CYS A 156 1.48 29.73 8.11
CA CYS A 156 1.56 28.45 7.43
C CYS A 156 0.70 27.44 8.19
N ILE A 157 -0.22 26.75 7.51
CA ILE A 157 -1.14 25.76 8.08
C ILE A 157 -0.97 24.45 7.31
N LEU A 158 -0.68 23.37 8.03
CA LEU A 158 -0.73 22.00 7.52
C LEU A 158 -1.89 21.25 8.17
N LEU A 159 -2.89 20.91 7.36
CA LEU A 159 -4.00 20.05 7.75
C LEU A 159 -3.64 18.61 7.42
N LEU A 160 -3.63 17.71 8.40
CA LEU A 160 -3.42 16.28 8.20
C LEU A 160 -4.77 15.57 8.29
N SER A 161 -5.09 14.74 7.30
CA SER A 161 -6.40 14.10 7.22
C SER A 161 -6.35 12.69 6.64
N MET A 162 -7.29 11.85 7.07
CA MET A 162 -7.56 10.55 6.45
C MET A 162 -8.49 10.67 5.24
N TYR A 163 -8.51 9.64 4.38
CA TYR A 163 -9.64 9.44 3.47
C TYR A 163 -10.87 9.08 4.32
N GLU A 164 -12.02 9.69 4.06
CA GLU A 164 -13.24 9.38 4.81
C GLU A 164 -14.06 8.27 4.15
N ASP A 165 -14.42 7.26 4.95
CA ASP A 165 -15.35 6.17 4.62
C ASP A 165 -16.76 6.47 5.17
N ARG A 166 -17.33 7.64 4.87
CA ARG A 166 -18.74 7.94 5.26
C ARG A 166 -19.65 7.92 4.04
N PRO A 167 -20.47 6.86 3.87
CA PRO A 167 -21.51 6.83 2.85
C PRO A 167 -22.51 7.96 3.16
N GLY A 168 -22.50 9.01 2.34
CA GLY A 168 -23.44 10.14 2.44
C GLY A 168 -22.86 11.46 2.97
N ALA A 169 -21.61 11.49 3.45
CA ALA A 169 -20.90 12.77 3.61
C ALA A 169 -20.46 13.25 2.23
N GLY A 170 -20.71 14.52 1.88
CA GLY A 170 -20.23 15.08 0.63
C GLY A 170 -18.70 14.98 0.59
N SER A 171 -18.15 14.08 -0.22
CA SER A 171 -16.72 13.75 -0.28
C SER A 171 -15.78 14.89 -0.70
N LYS A 172 -16.31 16.12 -0.83
CA LYS A 172 -15.57 17.30 -1.24
C LYS A 172 -15.01 17.99 0.00
N THR A 173 -13.68 18.07 0.07
CA THR A 173 -13.03 19.00 0.98
C THR A 173 -13.64 20.40 0.77
N PRO A 174 -14.08 21.11 1.84
CA PRO A 174 -14.75 22.42 1.69
C PRO A 174 -13.89 23.52 1.03
N LEU A 175 -12.58 23.26 0.93
CA LEU A 175 -11.61 24.08 0.23
C LEU A 175 -10.89 23.24 -0.83
N ASP A 176 -10.56 23.85 -1.96
CA ASP A 176 -9.67 23.24 -2.94
C ASP A 176 -8.22 23.62 -2.66
N PHE A 177 -7.36 22.61 -2.59
CA PHE A 177 -5.94 22.77 -2.32
C PHE A 177 -5.17 22.41 -3.59
N PRO A 178 -4.43 23.34 -4.20
CA PRO A 178 -3.61 23.05 -5.38
C PRO A 178 -2.45 22.13 -4.99
N ASP A 179 -1.78 22.45 -3.88
CA ASP A 179 -0.65 21.78 -3.22
C ASP A 179 -0.91 20.53 -2.39
N LYS A 180 -1.80 19.60 -2.77
CA LYS A 180 -2.15 18.48 -1.88
C LYS A 180 -0.95 17.55 -1.70
N LEU A 181 -0.51 17.41 -0.46
CA LEU A 181 0.45 16.38 -0.06
C LEU A 181 -0.28 15.04 0.10
N GLY A 182 0.39 13.96 -0.28
CA GLY A 182 -0.20 12.63 -0.40
C GLY A 182 0.48 11.56 0.42
N LEU A 183 0.11 10.32 0.13
CA LEU A 183 0.83 9.15 0.65
C LEU A 183 2.30 9.13 0.19
N ASP A 184 2.60 9.61 -1.02
CA ASP A 184 3.96 9.64 -1.55
C ASP A 184 4.91 10.51 -0.72
N ASP A 185 4.41 11.63 -0.19
CA ASP A 185 5.20 12.47 0.71
C ASP A 185 5.52 11.78 2.04
N LEU A 186 4.76 10.74 2.43
CA LEU A 186 4.96 9.97 3.66
C LEU A 186 5.77 8.68 3.48
N ARG A 187 5.90 8.16 2.25
CA ARG A 187 6.60 6.90 2.00
C ARG A 187 8.07 7.02 2.35
N LEU A 188 8.57 6.12 3.21
CA LEU A 188 9.98 6.12 3.60
C LEU A 188 10.88 5.94 2.37
N THR A 189 11.91 6.79 2.26
CA THR A 189 12.97 6.56 1.27
C THR A 189 13.82 5.35 1.66
N HIS A 190 14.58 4.79 0.71
CA HIS A 190 15.53 3.71 0.99
C HIS A 190 16.53 4.10 2.09
N ALA A 191 17.04 5.33 2.06
CA ALA A 191 17.98 5.84 3.06
C ALA A 191 17.35 5.94 4.46
N GLU A 192 16.13 6.48 4.57
CA GLU A 192 15.42 6.58 5.85
C GLU A 192 15.05 5.21 6.40
N PHE A 193 14.61 4.30 5.52
CA PHE A 193 14.33 2.92 5.90
C PHE A 193 15.59 2.20 6.41
N ASN A 194 16.74 2.31 5.75
CA ASN A 194 17.98 1.71 6.23
C ASN A 194 18.40 2.25 7.60
N HIS A 195 18.19 3.55 7.84
CA HIS A 195 18.44 4.15 9.15
C HIS A 195 17.53 3.58 10.23
N ILE A 196 16.25 3.37 9.91
CA ILE A 196 15.28 2.73 10.80
C ILE A 196 15.69 1.28 11.09
N VAL A 197 16.05 0.51 10.06
CA VAL A 197 16.54 -0.87 10.20
C VAL A 197 17.75 -0.93 11.11
N GLY A 198 18.75 -0.06 10.90
CA GLY A 198 19.95 0.00 11.74
C GLY A 198 19.63 0.31 13.21
N LYS A 199 18.72 1.25 13.48
CA LYS A 199 18.25 1.52 14.85
C LYS A 199 17.51 0.32 15.45
N PHE A 200 16.67 -0.32 14.65
CA PHE A 200 15.83 -1.43 15.08
C PHE A 200 16.66 -2.68 15.43
N THR A 201 17.65 -3.03 14.60
CA THR A 201 18.57 -4.14 14.86
C THR A 201 19.48 -3.86 16.05
N HIS A 202 19.98 -2.63 16.18
CA HIS A 202 20.79 -2.23 17.34
C HIS A 202 20.00 -2.33 18.66
N ASN A 203 18.77 -1.82 18.69
CA ASN A 203 17.90 -1.93 19.87
C ASN A 203 17.57 -3.40 20.20
N ALA A 204 17.36 -4.25 19.18
CA ALA A 204 17.13 -5.67 19.40
C ALA A 204 18.32 -6.39 20.07
N LEU A 205 19.55 -5.99 19.72
CA LEU A 205 20.79 -6.51 20.33
C LEU A 205 20.96 -6.08 21.79
N GLU A 206 20.59 -4.83 22.11
CA GLU A 206 20.74 -4.30 23.48
C GLU A 206 19.71 -4.88 24.46
N GLU A 207 18.48 -5.17 24.00
CA GLU A 207 17.39 -5.63 24.87
C GLU A 207 17.42 -7.15 25.15
N HIS A 208 17.93 -7.94 24.21
CA HIS A 208 17.83 -9.40 24.25
C HIS A 208 19.08 -10.03 23.62
N ASP A 209 19.65 -11.05 24.26
CA ASP A 209 20.88 -11.79 23.90
C ASP A 209 20.77 -12.58 22.57
N PHE A 210 20.32 -11.91 21.51
CA PHE A 210 19.96 -12.46 20.21
C PHE A 210 20.44 -11.51 19.10
N GLU A 211 21.39 -11.99 18.30
CA GLU A 211 21.92 -11.23 17.16
C GLU A 211 20.89 -11.19 16.02
N PHE A 212 20.12 -10.11 15.96
CA PHE A 212 19.14 -9.86 14.92
C PHE A 212 19.73 -8.95 13.83
N VAL A 213 20.07 -9.55 12.69
CA VAL A 213 20.60 -8.85 11.52
C VAL A 213 19.61 -8.96 10.36
N ILE A 214 19.41 -7.86 9.65
CA ILE A 214 18.60 -7.80 8.42
C ILE A 214 19.54 -7.43 7.28
N GLU A 215 19.73 -8.37 6.35
CA GLU A 215 20.58 -8.16 5.18
C GLU A 215 19.85 -7.37 4.07
N GLU A 216 20.61 -6.97 3.05
CA GLU A 216 20.12 -6.16 1.94
C GLU A 216 18.95 -6.83 1.18
N ASP A 217 18.99 -8.14 0.96
CA ASP A 217 17.91 -8.87 0.28
C ASP A 217 16.57 -8.76 1.03
N VAL A 218 16.60 -8.90 2.36
CA VAL A 218 15.40 -8.75 3.21
C VAL A 218 14.96 -7.29 3.26
N THR A 219 15.90 -6.36 3.35
CA THR A 219 15.64 -4.91 3.29
C THR A 219 14.90 -4.55 2.00
N ASN A 220 15.40 -5.00 0.85
CA ASN A 220 14.78 -4.76 -0.45
C ASN A 220 13.40 -5.43 -0.57
N ALA A 221 13.24 -6.63 -0.03
CA ALA A 221 11.95 -7.33 0.05
C ALA A 221 10.90 -6.53 0.82
N ILE A 222 11.26 -6.02 2.00
CA ILE A 222 10.39 -5.22 2.84
C ILE A 222 10.01 -3.93 2.12
N LEU A 223 11.00 -3.17 1.63
CA LEU A 223 10.73 -1.88 1.01
C LEU A 223 9.87 -2.02 -0.26
N THR A 224 10.11 -3.05 -1.07
CA THR A 224 9.34 -3.26 -2.30
C THR A 224 7.92 -3.72 -2.00
N SER A 225 7.73 -4.67 -1.09
CA SER A 225 6.40 -5.20 -0.76
C SER A 225 5.53 -4.18 -0.02
N THR A 226 6.13 -3.38 0.87
CA THR A 226 5.44 -2.33 1.65
C THR A 226 5.40 -0.97 0.94
N HIS A 227 6.20 -0.80 -0.12
CA HIS A 227 6.35 0.44 -0.87
C HIS A 227 6.57 1.67 0.03
N GLY A 228 7.42 1.53 1.05
CA GLY A 228 7.75 2.62 1.99
C GLY A 228 6.67 2.92 3.03
N HIS A 229 5.58 2.15 3.12
CA HIS A 229 4.50 2.43 4.06
C HIS A 229 4.93 2.16 5.52
N ALA A 230 5.07 3.23 6.32
CA ALA A 230 5.68 3.20 7.64
C ALA A 230 5.12 2.12 8.60
N SER A 231 3.80 2.02 8.77
CA SER A 231 3.24 0.99 9.67
C SER A 231 3.39 -0.44 9.15
N LEU A 232 3.43 -0.66 7.83
CA LEU A 232 3.66 -1.99 7.27
C LEU A 232 5.12 -2.39 7.45
N ILE A 233 6.05 -1.45 7.26
CA ILE A 233 7.48 -1.64 7.53
C ILE A 233 7.68 -2.02 8.99
N MET A 234 7.21 -1.21 9.94
CA MET A 234 7.40 -1.47 11.36
C MET A 234 6.79 -2.79 11.80
N ARG A 235 5.57 -3.10 11.36
CA ARG A 235 4.94 -4.40 11.63
C ARG A 235 5.77 -5.55 11.06
N THR A 236 6.29 -5.41 9.84
CA THR A 236 7.09 -6.46 9.20
C THR A 236 8.38 -6.72 9.98
N LEU A 237 9.08 -5.66 10.39
CA LEU A 237 10.29 -5.76 11.22
C LEU A 237 10.00 -6.46 12.56
N GLU A 238 8.91 -6.11 13.23
CA GLU A 238 8.46 -6.77 14.47
C GLU A 238 8.15 -8.26 14.28
N LEU A 239 7.42 -8.60 13.21
CA LEU A 239 7.06 -9.98 12.90
C LEU A 239 8.29 -10.82 12.59
N LEU A 240 9.23 -10.29 11.80
CA LEU A 240 10.50 -10.94 11.51
C LEU A 240 11.32 -11.16 12.78
N ARG A 241 11.46 -10.13 13.63
CA ARG A 241 12.16 -10.25 14.92
C ARG A 241 11.54 -11.34 15.79
N ASN A 242 10.22 -11.35 15.92
CA ASN A 242 9.50 -12.35 16.71
C ASN A 242 9.65 -13.76 16.15
N TYR A 243 9.55 -13.91 14.83
CA TYR A 243 9.73 -15.18 14.12
C TYR A 243 11.15 -15.74 14.34
N CYS A 244 12.18 -14.92 14.13
CA CYS A 244 13.57 -15.33 14.30
C CYS A 244 13.89 -15.65 15.76
N ARG A 245 13.40 -14.83 16.71
CA ARG A 245 13.58 -15.07 18.14
C ARG A 245 12.91 -16.36 18.61
N HIS A 246 11.66 -16.61 18.19
CA HIS A 246 10.92 -17.80 18.59
C HIS A 246 11.59 -19.09 18.12
N ASN A 247 12.15 -19.07 16.91
CA ASN A 247 12.83 -20.22 16.30
C ASN A 247 14.34 -20.27 16.60
N GLN A 248 14.87 -19.31 17.34
CA GLN A 248 16.30 -19.21 17.69
C GLN A 248 17.23 -19.20 16.45
N TYR A 249 16.79 -18.57 15.35
CA TYR A 249 17.58 -18.49 14.12
C TYR A 249 18.69 -17.46 14.23
N LYS A 250 19.93 -17.85 13.94
CA LYS A 250 21.10 -16.96 13.94
C LYS A 250 21.61 -16.72 12.51
N PRO A 251 22.48 -15.71 12.27
CA PRO A 251 23.05 -15.44 10.95
C PRO A 251 23.64 -16.69 10.27
N GLU A 252 24.29 -17.57 11.04
CA GLU A 252 24.85 -18.84 10.56
C GLU A 252 23.79 -19.87 10.10
N ASN A 253 22.50 -19.67 10.42
CA ASN A 253 21.39 -20.58 10.10
C ASN A 253 20.58 -20.15 8.86
N LYS A 254 21.22 -19.56 7.85
CA LYS A 254 20.53 -19.05 6.64
C LYS A 254 19.40 -18.08 7.00
N LEU A 255 19.66 -17.17 7.92
CA LEU A 255 18.67 -16.24 8.50
C LEU A 255 17.86 -15.49 7.43
N THR A 256 18.56 -14.97 6.42
CA THR A 256 17.98 -14.31 5.24
C THR A 256 16.95 -15.19 4.54
N GLU A 257 17.30 -16.43 4.18
CA GLU A 257 16.38 -17.37 3.52
C GLU A 257 15.14 -17.66 4.37
N LYS A 258 15.29 -17.77 5.70
CA LYS A 258 14.17 -17.98 6.63
C LYS A 258 13.26 -16.77 6.74
N MET A 259 13.82 -15.56 6.80
CA MET A 259 13.05 -14.32 6.82
C MET A 259 12.21 -14.16 5.55
N LEU A 260 12.83 -14.36 4.37
CA LEU A 260 12.16 -14.26 3.08
C LEU A 260 11.06 -15.32 2.92
N THR A 261 11.33 -16.55 3.38
CA THR A 261 10.33 -17.63 3.41
C THR A 261 9.13 -17.25 4.28
N TYR A 262 9.37 -16.66 5.45
CA TYR A 262 8.31 -16.23 6.35
C TYR A 262 7.47 -15.09 5.76
N MET A 263 8.07 -14.13 5.04
CA MET A 263 7.34 -13.00 4.41
C MET A 263 6.32 -13.40 3.34
N VAL A 264 6.34 -14.65 2.88
CA VAL A 264 5.33 -15.19 1.95
C VAL A 264 4.50 -16.32 2.58
N SER A 265 4.58 -16.48 3.91
CA SER A 265 3.84 -17.50 4.65
C SER A 265 2.44 -17.02 5.09
N PRO A 266 1.45 -17.91 5.25
CA PRO A 266 0.14 -17.59 5.78
C PRO A 266 0.17 -16.96 7.16
N GLY A 267 1.09 -17.40 8.02
CA GLY A 267 1.25 -16.83 9.35
C GLY A 267 1.62 -15.35 9.30
N TYR A 268 2.47 -14.95 8.35
CA TYR A 268 2.84 -13.55 8.16
C TYR A 268 1.67 -12.71 7.63
N PHE A 269 0.98 -13.17 6.59
CA PHE A 269 -0.18 -12.44 6.05
C PHE A 269 -1.33 -12.33 7.04
N ALA A 270 -1.61 -13.39 7.82
CA ALA A 270 -2.59 -13.34 8.89
C ALA A 270 -2.23 -12.30 9.96
N ALA A 271 -0.96 -12.27 10.39
CA ALA A 271 -0.49 -11.31 11.39
C ALA A 271 -0.45 -9.85 10.87
N LEU A 272 -0.33 -9.64 9.56
CA LEU A 272 -0.44 -8.33 8.94
C LEU A 272 -1.87 -7.81 8.92
N GLN A 273 -2.85 -8.68 8.65
CA GLN A 273 -4.29 -8.33 8.64
C GLN A 273 -4.77 -7.82 10.01
N GLU A 274 -4.05 -8.10 11.09
CA GLU A 274 -4.33 -7.54 12.43
C GLU A 274 -4.04 -6.02 12.51
N THR A 275 -3.27 -5.46 11.58
CA THR A 275 -2.96 -4.02 11.59
C THR A 275 -4.14 -3.17 11.13
N ARG A 276 -4.18 -1.92 11.61
CA ARG A 276 -5.21 -0.93 11.24
C ARG A 276 -5.22 -0.59 9.74
N VAL A 277 -4.13 -0.87 9.03
CA VAL A 277 -4.03 -0.72 7.56
C VAL A 277 -5.10 -1.55 6.84
N PHE A 278 -5.56 -2.66 7.44
CA PHE A 278 -6.53 -3.59 6.86
C PHE A 278 -7.90 -3.59 7.53
N ASP A 279 -8.18 -2.67 8.46
CA ASP A 279 -9.48 -2.62 9.13
C ASP A 279 -10.64 -2.42 8.15
N TRP A 280 -10.41 -1.68 7.07
CA TRP A 280 -11.38 -1.49 5.99
C TRP A 280 -11.70 -2.81 5.24
N ILE A 281 -10.72 -3.71 5.08
CA ILE A 281 -10.96 -5.04 4.46
C ILE A 281 -11.91 -5.85 5.34
N LYS A 282 -11.71 -5.83 6.66
CA LYS A 282 -12.60 -6.54 7.61
C LYS A 282 -14.03 -5.98 7.57
N ALA A 283 -14.18 -4.69 7.31
CA ALA A 283 -15.45 -4.01 7.19
C ALA A 283 -16.07 -4.11 5.78
N LEU A 284 -15.32 -4.59 4.79
CA LEU A 284 -15.75 -4.67 3.40
C LEU A 284 -16.88 -5.68 3.26
N LYS A 285 -18.11 -5.19 3.11
CA LYS A 285 -19.23 -6.00 2.63
C LYS A 285 -19.18 -6.01 1.11
N LEU A 286 -19.07 -7.19 0.51
CA LEU A 286 -19.18 -7.40 -0.93
C LEU A 286 -20.64 -7.22 -1.38
N THR A 287 -21.12 -6.00 -1.28
CA THR A 287 -22.30 -5.46 -1.97
C THR A 287 -21.86 -4.23 -2.75
N LYS A 288 -22.80 -3.49 -3.38
CA LYS A 288 -22.57 -2.28 -4.20
C LYS A 288 -21.69 -1.15 -3.59
N ASP A 289 -21.11 -1.34 -2.41
CA ASP A 289 -20.17 -0.42 -1.76
C ASP A 289 -18.75 -0.57 -2.30
N VAL A 290 -18.63 -0.53 -3.64
CA VAL A 290 -17.38 -0.26 -4.33
C VAL A 290 -16.80 1.08 -3.84
N GLN A 291 -17.61 1.98 -3.26
CA GLN A 291 -17.16 3.25 -2.66
C GLN A 291 -16.09 3.12 -1.56
N ALA A 292 -16.14 2.07 -0.72
CA ALA A 292 -15.08 1.79 0.26
C ALA A 292 -13.81 1.22 -0.39
N PHE A 293 -13.95 0.55 -1.54
CA PHE A 293 -12.82 0.13 -2.38
C PHE A 293 -12.17 1.35 -3.07
N TRP A 294 -12.97 2.32 -3.50
CA TRP A 294 -12.51 3.55 -4.16
C TRP A 294 -11.75 4.48 -3.20
N SER A 295 -12.11 4.59 -1.91
CA SER A 295 -11.46 5.48 -0.95
C SER A 295 -10.02 5.08 -0.59
N VAL A 296 -9.71 3.78 -0.58
CA VAL A 296 -8.36 3.25 -0.26
C VAL A 296 -7.44 3.14 -1.49
N THR A 297 -8.02 3.06 -2.69
CA THR A 297 -7.29 3.05 -3.98
C THR A 297 -6.87 4.45 -4.47
N HIS A 298 -7.19 5.51 -3.72
CA HIS A 298 -6.61 6.84 -3.90
C HIS A 298 -5.18 6.89 -3.34
N ALA A 299 -4.24 6.22 -4.00
CA ALA A 299 -2.83 6.59 -3.99
C ALA A 299 -2.40 7.07 -5.39
N GLY A 300 -3.33 7.69 -6.11
CA GLY A 300 -3.07 8.31 -7.41
C GLY A 300 -2.58 9.73 -7.24
N ASP A 301 -1.41 10.00 -7.80
CA ASP A 301 -0.98 11.30 -8.30
C ASP A 301 -2.20 12.03 -8.90
N SER A 302 -2.54 13.19 -8.34
CA SER A 302 -3.77 13.94 -8.65
C SER A 302 -3.90 14.33 -10.13
N ASP A 303 -2.84 14.13 -10.92
CA ASP A 303 -2.78 14.50 -12.33
C ASP A 303 -3.02 13.32 -13.30
N SER A 304 -3.00 12.06 -12.86
CA SER A 304 -3.01 10.90 -13.78
C SER A 304 -4.30 10.07 -13.83
N GLY A 305 -5.24 10.28 -12.89
CA GLY A 305 -6.50 9.54 -12.85
C GLY A 305 -6.38 8.02 -12.64
N ARG A 306 -5.18 7.50 -12.30
CA ARG A 306 -4.94 6.06 -12.12
C ARG A 306 -5.09 5.64 -10.66
N LEU A 307 -5.85 4.57 -10.43
CA LEU A 307 -5.97 3.93 -9.12
C LEU A 307 -4.68 3.17 -8.80
N GLN A 308 -4.15 3.36 -7.59
CA GLN A 308 -2.98 2.63 -7.10
C GLN A 308 -3.19 2.20 -5.64
N PHE A 309 -2.74 0.98 -5.31
CA PHE A 309 -2.74 0.51 -3.94
C PHE A 309 -1.67 1.23 -3.11
N ALA A 310 -1.95 1.46 -1.83
CA ALA A 310 -1.01 2.06 -0.88
C ALA A 310 0.33 1.29 -0.81
N ALA A 311 0.28 -0.04 -0.98
CA ALA A 311 1.43 -0.92 -1.14
C ALA A 311 1.04 -2.19 -1.94
N PRO A 312 1.99 -2.85 -2.64
CA PRO A 312 1.75 -4.17 -3.25
C PRO A 312 1.19 -5.21 -2.28
N LEU A 313 1.66 -5.21 -1.02
CA LEU A 313 1.15 -6.10 0.03
C LEU A 313 -0.35 -5.92 0.29
N VAL A 314 -0.88 -4.70 0.13
CA VAL A 314 -2.31 -4.42 0.27
C VAL A 314 -3.12 -5.07 -0.84
N ARG A 315 -2.61 -5.04 -2.08
CA ARG A 315 -3.21 -5.76 -3.22
C ARG A 315 -3.26 -7.27 -2.99
N ILE A 316 -2.17 -7.84 -2.47
CA ILE A 316 -2.07 -9.28 -2.19
C ILE A 316 -3.11 -9.71 -1.15
N ILE A 317 -3.16 -9.01 -0.01
CA ILE A 317 -4.10 -9.33 1.08
C ILE A 317 -5.55 -9.10 0.66
N LEU A 318 -5.84 -8.03 -0.08
CA LEU A 318 -7.17 -7.80 -0.63
C LEU A 318 -7.57 -8.94 -1.58
N GLY A 319 -6.66 -9.35 -2.48
CA GLY A 319 -6.89 -10.49 -3.35
C GLY A 319 -7.26 -11.75 -2.56
N GLN A 320 -6.53 -12.06 -1.49
CA GLN A 320 -6.86 -13.19 -0.62
C GLN A 320 -8.26 -13.07 -0.01
N HIS A 321 -8.64 -11.88 0.45
CA HIS A 321 -9.94 -11.66 1.05
C HIS A 321 -11.09 -11.80 0.04
N LEU A 322 -10.93 -11.24 -1.15
CA LEU A 322 -11.95 -11.25 -2.20
C LEU A 322 -12.10 -12.60 -2.89
N TYR A 323 -11.03 -13.39 -2.93
CA TYR A 323 -10.91 -14.57 -3.78
C TYR A 323 -10.77 -15.87 -3.00
N THR A 324 -11.16 -15.88 -1.72
CA THR A 324 -11.31 -17.13 -0.96
C THR A 324 -12.56 -17.85 -1.42
N ALA A 325 -12.37 -18.98 -2.10
CA ALA A 325 -13.42 -19.81 -2.66
C ALA A 325 -14.43 -20.31 -1.61
N ASN A 326 -15.64 -20.61 -2.06
CA ASN A 326 -16.56 -21.46 -1.32
C ASN A 326 -15.86 -22.76 -0.91
N MET A 327 -16.00 -23.14 0.37
CA MET A 327 -15.33 -24.32 0.96
C MET A 327 -15.67 -25.66 0.31
N SER A 328 -16.58 -25.69 -0.67
CA SER A 328 -17.08 -26.91 -1.32
C SER A 328 -16.30 -27.36 -2.56
N LEU A 329 -15.31 -26.60 -3.04
CA LEU A 329 -14.51 -26.98 -4.22
C LEU A 329 -13.31 -27.87 -3.84
N THR A 330 -13.14 -28.99 -4.57
CA THR A 330 -12.02 -29.93 -4.42
C THR A 330 -10.68 -29.22 -4.62
N ARG A 331 -9.73 -29.30 -3.69
CA ARG A 331 -8.42 -28.66 -3.84
C ARG A 331 -7.40 -29.64 -4.42
N SER A 332 -6.25 -29.15 -4.87
CA SER A 332 -5.11 -30.05 -5.11
C SER A 332 -4.66 -30.65 -3.78
N ASP A 333 -4.33 -31.95 -3.77
CA ASP A 333 -3.79 -32.66 -2.61
C ASP A 333 -2.27 -32.46 -2.45
N GLY A 334 -1.73 -31.34 -2.97
CA GLY A 334 -0.29 -31.06 -2.99
C GLY A 334 0.42 -31.59 -4.23
N ASP A 335 -0.30 -31.98 -5.27
CA ASP A 335 0.23 -32.33 -6.58
C ASP A 335 0.25 -31.09 -7.50
N PHE A 336 1.41 -30.81 -8.10
CA PHE A 336 1.62 -29.60 -8.91
C PHE A 336 0.83 -29.64 -10.23
N ASP A 337 0.81 -30.78 -10.92
CA ASP A 337 0.10 -30.90 -12.20
C ASP A 337 -1.42 -30.81 -11.99
N VAL A 338 -1.94 -31.45 -10.94
CA VAL A 338 -3.35 -31.34 -10.54
C VAL A 338 -3.69 -29.90 -10.18
N PHE A 339 -2.82 -29.19 -9.45
CA PHE A 339 -3.00 -27.77 -9.14
C PHE A 339 -3.09 -26.92 -10.41
N LEU A 340 -2.16 -27.08 -11.36
CA LEU A 340 -2.18 -26.31 -12.61
C LEU A 340 -3.45 -26.62 -13.42
N GLN A 341 -3.87 -27.88 -13.53
CA GLN A 341 -5.11 -28.25 -14.21
C GLN A 341 -6.35 -27.62 -13.55
N LEU A 342 -6.49 -27.74 -12.23
CA LEU A 342 -7.60 -27.14 -11.48
C LEU A 342 -7.60 -25.61 -11.58
N SER A 343 -6.42 -24.99 -11.54
CA SER A 343 -6.29 -23.53 -11.69
C SER A 343 -6.77 -23.06 -13.06
N ILE A 344 -6.47 -23.80 -14.13
CA ILE A 344 -6.92 -23.47 -15.48
C ILE A 344 -8.42 -23.73 -15.60
N GLN A 345 -8.91 -24.91 -15.22
CA GLN A 345 -10.34 -25.29 -15.28
C GLN A 345 -11.30 -24.29 -14.61
N ARG A 346 -10.81 -23.49 -13.67
CA ARG A 346 -11.62 -22.53 -12.90
C ARG A 346 -11.54 -21.10 -13.42
N MET A 347 -10.76 -20.84 -14.46
CA MET A 347 -10.83 -19.56 -15.15
C MET A 347 -12.20 -19.39 -15.82
N ARG A 348 -12.65 -18.15 -15.92
CA ARG A 348 -13.97 -17.77 -16.46
C ARG A 348 -13.92 -17.47 -17.95
N PRO A 349 -14.58 -18.27 -18.79
CA PRO A 349 -14.71 -17.98 -20.22
C PRO A 349 -15.24 -16.57 -20.50
N SER A 350 -16.22 -16.10 -19.70
CA SER A 350 -16.82 -14.77 -19.85
C SER A 350 -15.81 -13.63 -19.72
N ILE A 351 -14.88 -13.72 -18.75
CA ILE A 351 -13.83 -12.73 -18.50
C ILE A 351 -12.75 -12.79 -19.59
N LEU A 352 -12.34 -14.00 -19.97
CA LEU A 352 -11.33 -14.20 -21.01
C LEU A 352 -11.79 -13.64 -22.37
N ARG A 353 -13.07 -13.81 -22.74
CA ARG A 353 -13.65 -13.20 -23.96
C ARG A 353 -13.60 -11.68 -23.93
N SER A 354 -13.83 -11.06 -22.78
CA SER A 354 -13.78 -9.59 -22.63
C SER A 354 -12.36 -9.02 -22.59
N SER A 355 -11.32 -9.87 -22.53
CA SER A 355 -9.91 -9.44 -22.48
C SER A 355 -9.31 -9.02 -23.84
N LEU A 356 -10.09 -9.13 -24.92
CA LEU A 356 -9.72 -8.66 -26.25
C LEU A 356 -9.92 -7.13 -26.29
N GLY A 357 -8.82 -6.38 -26.25
CA GLY A 357 -8.87 -4.92 -26.12
C GLY A 357 -9.75 -4.24 -27.18
N HIS A 358 -10.58 -3.28 -26.76
CA HIS A 358 -11.47 -2.49 -27.63
C HIS A 358 -10.72 -1.41 -28.45
N GLY A 359 -9.47 -1.67 -28.83
CA GLY A 359 -8.68 -0.76 -29.65
C GLY A 359 -9.08 -0.86 -31.12
N VAL A 360 -9.71 0.20 -31.66
CA VAL A 360 -10.14 0.36 -33.06
C VAL A 360 -8.95 0.50 -34.04
N ARG A 361 -7.82 -0.18 -33.82
CA ARG A 361 -6.69 -0.21 -34.77
C ARG A 361 -6.10 -1.62 -34.83
N GLU A 362 -5.81 -2.06 -36.05
CA GLU A 362 -5.03 -3.28 -36.32
C GLU A 362 -3.81 -3.35 -35.39
N GLY A 363 -3.75 -4.40 -34.56
CA GLY A 363 -2.66 -4.62 -33.61
C GLY A 363 -2.99 -4.33 -32.14
N ALA A 364 -4.28 -4.22 -31.76
CA ALA A 364 -4.69 -4.13 -30.35
C ALA A 364 -4.04 -5.25 -29.52
N ARG A 365 -3.07 -4.87 -28.68
CA ARG A 365 -2.39 -5.80 -27.77
C ARG A 365 -3.39 -6.38 -26.79
N LEU A 366 -3.49 -7.69 -26.86
CA LEU A 366 -4.08 -8.57 -25.87
C LEU A 366 -3.57 -8.22 -24.46
N TYR A 367 -4.47 -7.86 -23.53
CA TYR A 367 -4.08 -7.47 -22.17
C TYR A 367 -3.71 -8.71 -21.34
N GLU A 368 -2.43 -9.10 -21.36
CA GLU A 368 -1.84 -10.20 -20.58
C GLU A 368 -2.20 -10.12 -19.09
N ARG A 369 -2.25 -8.89 -18.55
CA ARG A 369 -2.62 -8.63 -17.16
C ARG A 369 -4.01 -9.14 -16.77
N THR A 370 -4.98 -9.12 -17.69
CA THR A 370 -6.33 -9.64 -17.42
C THR A 370 -6.30 -11.17 -17.23
N TRP A 371 -5.46 -11.86 -18.00
CA TRP A 371 -5.27 -13.30 -17.89
C TRP A 371 -4.54 -13.67 -16.60
N GLN A 372 -3.50 -12.90 -16.23
CA GLN A 372 -2.81 -13.07 -14.96
C GLN A 372 -3.74 -12.87 -13.76
N MET A 373 -4.61 -11.85 -13.80
CA MET A 373 -5.60 -11.63 -12.73
C MET A 373 -6.64 -12.75 -12.64
N GLU A 374 -7.16 -13.21 -13.78
CA GLU A 374 -8.14 -14.29 -13.82
C GLU A 374 -7.51 -15.63 -13.38
N TRP A 375 -6.27 -15.91 -13.78
CA TRP A 375 -5.57 -17.11 -13.34
C TRP A 375 -5.27 -17.06 -11.84
N ASN A 376 -4.83 -15.93 -11.30
CA ASN A 376 -4.59 -15.77 -9.86
C ASN A 376 -5.85 -16.09 -9.04
N LEU A 377 -7.00 -15.57 -9.50
CA LEU A 377 -8.31 -15.85 -8.93
C LEU A 377 -8.65 -17.33 -8.99
N ALA A 378 -8.48 -17.97 -10.13
CA ALA A 378 -8.80 -19.38 -10.31
C ALA A 378 -7.86 -20.27 -9.48
N ALA A 379 -6.56 -19.97 -9.49
CA ALA A 379 -5.50 -20.64 -8.75
C ALA A 379 -5.72 -20.57 -7.23
N SER A 380 -6.12 -19.42 -6.68
CA SER A 380 -6.38 -19.27 -5.24
C SER A 380 -7.45 -20.24 -4.73
N THR A 381 -8.39 -20.64 -5.59
CA THR A 381 -9.41 -21.64 -5.24
C THR A 381 -8.89 -23.08 -5.30
N ALA A 382 -7.90 -23.36 -6.14
CA ALA A 382 -7.34 -24.69 -6.41
C ALA A 382 -6.22 -25.08 -5.43
N MET A 383 -5.70 -24.10 -4.69
CA MET A 383 -4.60 -24.25 -3.74
C MET A 383 -4.81 -25.40 -2.75
N PRO A 384 -3.77 -26.21 -2.47
CA PRO A 384 -3.80 -27.15 -1.35
C PRO A 384 -4.12 -26.45 -0.03
N GLN A 385 -4.78 -27.16 0.89
CA GLN A 385 -5.22 -26.58 2.14
C GLN A 385 -4.04 -26.08 2.98
N GLY A 386 -4.14 -24.85 3.50
CA GLY A 386 -3.10 -24.24 4.32
C GLY A 386 -1.96 -23.59 3.55
N HIS A 387 -1.96 -23.67 2.21
CA HIS A 387 -0.98 -23.01 1.36
C HIS A 387 -1.51 -21.72 0.74
N MET A 388 -0.59 -20.89 0.26
CA MET A 388 -0.92 -19.60 -0.31
C MET A 388 -0.16 -19.31 -1.60
N ILE A 389 -0.86 -18.71 -2.56
CA ILE A 389 -0.29 -18.12 -3.75
C ILE A 389 0.13 -16.68 -3.47
N SER A 390 1.37 -16.36 -3.78
CA SER A 390 1.93 -15.02 -3.72
C SER A 390 2.20 -14.54 -5.16
N PRO A 391 1.51 -13.50 -5.65
CA PRO A 391 1.84 -12.90 -6.93
C PRO A 391 3.08 -12.00 -6.79
N ASP A 392 3.82 -11.81 -7.88
CA ASP A 392 4.91 -10.84 -7.99
C ASP A 392 6.01 -11.03 -6.91
N VAL A 393 6.46 -12.26 -6.62
CA VAL A 393 7.36 -12.54 -5.47
C VAL A 393 8.83 -12.20 -5.67
N SER A 394 9.29 -11.95 -6.89
CA SER A 394 10.71 -11.75 -7.18
C SER A 394 11.39 -10.65 -6.35
N PRO A 395 10.73 -9.52 -6.00
CA PRO A 395 11.32 -8.55 -5.09
C PRO A 395 11.58 -9.09 -3.69
N VAL A 396 10.82 -10.09 -3.24
CA VAL A 396 11.05 -10.76 -1.95
C VAL A 396 12.40 -11.48 -1.97
N TYR A 397 12.85 -11.99 -3.10
CA TYR A 397 14.11 -12.73 -3.21
C TYR A 397 15.28 -11.89 -3.73
N GLY A 398 15.16 -10.55 -3.75
CA GLY A 398 16.21 -9.65 -4.25
C GLY A 398 16.53 -9.86 -5.74
N VAL A 399 15.56 -10.36 -6.51
CA VAL A 399 15.72 -10.70 -7.93
C VAL A 399 15.16 -9.58 -8.81
N THR A 400 15.91 -9.20 -9.84
CA THR A 400 15.43 -8.33 -10.92
C THR A 400 14.59 -9.14 -11.93
N GLY A 401 13.30 -8.85 -12.01
CA GLY A 401 12.29 -9.59 -12.78
C GLY A 401 11.04 -9.80 -11.92
N TYR A 402 9.97 -10.35 -12.48
CA TYR A 402 8.76 -10.69 -11.73
C TYR A 402 8.30 -12.08 -12.16
N LEU A 403 8.62 -13.09 -11.33
CA LEU A 403 7.95 -14.38 -11.39
C LEU A 403 6.49 -14.12 -11.05
N ASP A 404 5.61 -14.43 -12.00
CA ASP A 404 4.19 -14.06 -11.89
C ASP A 404 3.56 -14.60 -10.60
N PHE A 405 3.81 -15.87 -10.28
CA PHE A 405 3.25 -16.52 -9.10
C PHE A 405 4.20 -17.50 -8.42
N TYR A 406 4.13 -17.53 -7.10
CA TYR A 406 4.89 -18.46 -6.27
C TYR A 406 4.07 -18.98 -5.10
N ILE A 407 4.15 -20.28 -4.86
CA ILE A 407 3.44 -20.98 -3.79
C ILE A 407 4.48 -21.45 -2.77
N ASN A 408 4.47 -20.85 -1.58
CA ASN A 408 5.36 -21.20 -0.48
C ASN A 408 4.65 -22.04 0.61
N ASP A 409 5.39 -22.39 1.68
CA ASP A 409 5.10 -23.38 2.73
C ASP A 409 5.54 -24.80 2.38
N GLY A 410 6.74 -24.93 1.82
CA GLY A 410 7.36 -26.23 1.57
C GLY A 410 6.98 -26.88 0.24
N LEU A 411 6.06 -26.29 -0.53
CA LEU A 411 5.82 -26.68 -1.92
C LEU A 411 6.85 -26.07 -2.87
N GLU A 412 7.20 -24.80 -2.69
CA GLU A 412 8.21 -24.08 -3.49
C GLU A 412 7.91 -24.20 -4.99
N TRP A 413 6.67 -23.89 -5.39
CA TRP A 413 6.25 -23.94 -6.79
C TRP A 413 6.31 -22.55 -7.44
N GLY A 414 6.92 -22.46 -8.61
CA GLY A 414 6.92 -21.25 -9.44
C GLY A 414 6.05 -21.40 -10.68
N VAL A 415 5.23 -20.40 -10.99
CA VAL A 415 4.40 -20.37 -12.20
C VAL A 415 4.60 -19.04 -12.91
N GLU A 416 5.01 -19.10 -14.17
CA GLU A 416 5.05 -17.95 -15.08
C GLU A 416 3.90 -18.08 -16.07
N LEU A 417 3.15 -17.00 -16.32
CA LEU A 417 2.14 -16.98 -17.37
C LEU A 417 2.66 -16.22 -18.57
N MET A 418 2.31 -16.72 -19.75
CA MET A 418 2.66 -16.10 -21.01
C MET A 418 1.46 -16.11 -21.95
N ARG A 419 1.52 -15.25 -22.96
CA ARG A 419 0.51 -15.19 -24.01
C ARG A 419 1.14 -15.16 -25.40
N GLU A 420 0.63 -15.99 -26.30
CA GLU A 420 1.05 -16.10 -27.70
C GLU A 420 2.56 -16.29 -27.90
N GLY A 421 3.26 -16.86 -26.91
CA GLY A 421 4.67 -17.22 -27.04
C GLY A 421 5.68 -16.09 -27.15
N GLN A 422 5.33 -14.84 -26.83
CA GLN A 422 6.26 -13.73 -26.96
C GLN A 422 7.47 -13.92 -26.05
N LYS A 423 8.68 -14.01 -26.63
CA LYS A 423 9.95 -14.16 -25.93
C LYS A 423 10.06 -15.42 -25.04
N LEU A 424 9.40 -16.51 -25.40
CA LEU A 424 9.43 -17.77 -24.63
C LEU A 424 10.85 -18.19 -24.20
N ASP A 425 11.83 -18.14 -25.09
CA ASP A 425 13.22 -18.48 -24.79
C ASP A 425 13.83 -17.63 -23.67
N ASP A 426 13.46 -16.34 -23.57
CA ASP A 426 13.96 -15.45 -22.53
C ASP A 426 13.34 -15.80 -21.17
N HIS A 427 12.05 -16.16 -21.13
CA HIS A 427 11.39 -16.62 -19.91
C HIS A 427 11.92 -17.98 -19.43
N ILE A 428 12.21 -18.91 -20.34
CA ILE A 428 12.84 -20.20 -19.99
C ILE A 428 14.21 -19.94 -19.34
N LYS A 429 15.05 -19.09 -19.95
CA LYS A 429 16.36 -18.74 -19.39
C LYS A 429 16.28 -18.12 -18.01
N CYS A 430 15.18 -17.43 -17.66
CA CYS A 430 15.00 -16.90 -16.30
C CYS A 430 14.98 -18.00 -15.24
N PHE A 431 14.51 -19.21 -15.57
CA PHE A 431 14.45 -20.35 -14.64
C PHE A 431 15.75 -21.17 -14.58
N GLU A 432 16.61 -21.05 -15.60
CA GLU A 432 17.87 -21.77 -15.73
C GLU A 432 18.98 -21.24 -14.81
N LYS A 433 20.12 -21.95 -14.76
CA LYS A 433 21.27 -21.54 -13.95
C LYS A 433 21.83 -20.19 -14.40
N GLY A 434 21.83 -19.23 -13.48
CA GLY A 434 22.24 -17.85 -13.75
C GLY A 434 21.13 -16.95 -14.28
N GLY A 435 19.92 -17.49 -14.48
CA GLY A 435 18.71 -16.73 -14.79
C GLY A 435 18.17 -15.95 -13.59
N ALA A 436 17.26 -15.01 -13.86
CA ALA A 436 16.67 -14.15 -12.84
C ALA A 436 16.07 -14.96 -11.67
N TYR A 437 15.29 -15.99 -11.96
CA TYR A 437 14.55 -16.77 -10.96
C TYR A 437 15.39 -17.87 -10.30
N TYR A 438 16.69 -17.99 -10.63
CA TYR A 438 17.56 -19.03 -10.10
C TYR A 438 17.74 -18.98 -8.57
N LYS A 439 17.65 -17.78 -7.97
CA LYS A 439 17.76 -17.59 -6.51
C LYS A 439 16.47 -17.93 -5.75
N ILE A 440 15.34 -18.06 -6.43
CA ILE A 440 14.06 -18.37 -5.80
C ILE A 440 14.05 -19.88 -5.50
N PRO A 441 13.92 -20.33 -4.23
CA PRO A 441 13.79 -21.74 -3.90
C PRO A 441 12.67 -22.39 -4.70
N ARG A 442 12.92 -23.56 -5.29
CA ARG A 442 11.97 -24.17 -6.22
C ARG A 442 12.11 -25.68 -6.28
N LYS A 443 11.03 -26.39 -6.00
CA LYS A 443 10.93 -27.85 -6.20
C LYS A 443 10.37 -28.18 -7.58
N GLN A 444 9.38 -27.42 -8.03
CA GLN A 444 8.75 -27.57 -9.33
C GLN A 444 8.41 -26.19 -9.91
N TRP A 445 8.37 -26.09 -11.23
CA TRP A 445 7.94 -24.87 -11.90
C TRP A 445 7.33 -25.18 -13.27
N ALA A 446 6.55 -24.25 -13.78
CA ALA A 446 6.00 -24.32 -15.13
C ALA A 446 5.84 -22.93 -15.72
N ILE A 447 6.02 -22.83 -17.04
CA ILE A 447 5.50 -21.72 -17.83
C ILE A 447 4.16 -22.18 -18.42
N ILE A 448 3.07 -21.47 -18.14
CA ILE A 448 1.79 -21.67 -18.85
C ILE A 448 1.70 -20.65 -19.97
N ASP A 449 1.84 -21.11 -21.20
CA ASP A 449 1.75 -20.27 -22.39
C ASP A 449 0.37 -20.42 -23.03
N PHE A 450 -0.49 -19.43 -22.80
CA PHE A 450 -1.82 -19.37 -23.38
C PHE A 450 -1.73 -18.94 -24.84
N ARG A 451 -2.12 -19.83 -25.75
CA ARG A 451 -2.07 -19.58 -27.19
C ARG A 451 -3.37 -19.91 -27.87
N HIS A 452 -3.71 -19.16 -28.91
CA HIS A 452 -4.77 -19.59 -29.79
C HIS A 452 -4.38 -20.94 -30.45
N TYR A 453 -5.34 -21.86 -30.62
CA TYR A 453 -5.07 -23.20 -31.16
C TYR A 453 -4.45 -23.20 -32.56
N SER A 454 -4.57 -22.08 -33.31
CA SER A 454 -3.92 -21.92 -34.61
C SER A 454 -2.45 -21.51 -34.52
N ASN A 455 -1.93 -21.18 -33.34
CA ASN A 455 -0.58 -20.66 -33.11
C ASN A 455 0.28 -21.61 -32.27
N ILE A 456 0.27 -22.89 -32.65
CA ILE A 456 1.04 -23.94 -31.95
C ILE A 456 2.50 -23.90 -32.44
N PRO A 457 3.49 -23.90 -31.54
CA PRO A 457 4.89 -23.93 -31.95
C PRO A 457 5.26 -25.28 -32.59
N ALA A 458 6.22 -25.25 -33.53
CA ALA A 458 6.69 -26.44 -34.23
C ALA A 458 7.43 -27.43 -33.30
N THR A 459 8.07 -26.91 -32.25
CA THR A 459 8.77 -27.68 -31.23
C THR A 459 8.20 -27.34 -29.85
N LEU A 460 8.05 -28.37 -29.02
CA LEU A 460 7.57 -28.23 -27.65
C LEU A 460 8.75 -28.28 -26.68
N GLU A 461 8.75 -27.35 -25.74
CA GLU A 461 9.69 -27.32 -24.61
C GLU A 461 9.17 -28.16 -23.44
N SER A 462 10.09 -28.75 -22.67
CA SER A 462 9.74 -29.73 -21.63
C SER A 462 9.00 -29.11 -20.44
N ASP A 463 9.37 -27.89 -20.05
CA ASP A 463 8.84 -27.20 -18.85
C ASP A 463 7.71 -26.21 -19.19
N VAL A 464 7.16 -26.29 -20.42
CA VAL A 464 6.12 -25.39 -20.92
C VAL A 464 4.80 -26.13 -21.10
N TRP A 465 3.75 -25.56 -20.51
CA TRP A 465 2.37 -25.97 -20.65
C TRP A 465 1.72 -25.10 -21.73
N TYR A 466 1.58 -25.64 -22.94
CA TYR A 466 0.90 -24.93 -24.02
C TYR A 466 -0.61 -25.06 -23.82
N ALA A 467 -1.22 -24.00 -23.29
CA ALA A 467 -2.63 -23.91 -23.00
C ALA A 467 -3.39 -23.34 -24.22
N LEU A 468 -3.83 -24.25 -25.09
CA LEU A 468 -4.42 -23.90 -26.38
C LEU A 468 -5.91 -23.58 -26.23
N TYR A 469 -6.28 -22.33 -26.49
CA TYR A 469 -7.67 -21.87 -26.45
C TYR A 469 -8.28 -21.74 -27.85
N SER A 470 -9.62 -21.82 -27.90
CA SER A 470 -10.42 -21.41 -29.05
C SER A 470 -11.21 -20.15 -28.72
N ASP A 471 -11.80 -19.50 -29.72
CA ASP A 471 -12.49 -18.21 -29.57
C ASP A 471 -13.68 -18.24 -28.58
N ASP A 472 -14.23 -19.43 -28.29
CA ASP A 472 -15.28 -19.56 -27.29
C ASP A 472 -14.77 -19.63 -25.85
N TYR A 473 -13.46 -19.84 -25.65
CA TYR A 473 -12.81 -20.04 -24.36
C TYR A 473 -13.54 -21.03 -23.45
N LYS A 474 -14.25 -22.03 -23.97
CA LYS A 474 -14.95 -23.04 -23.15
C LYS A 474 -14.06 -24.20 -22.79
N ASN A 475 -13.09 -24.51 -23.65
CA ASN A 475 -12.14 -25.58 -23.43
C ASN A 475 -10.73 -25.08 -23.71
N ILE A 476 -9.78 -25.58 -22.93
CA ILE A 476 -8.35 -25.42 -23.12
C ILE A 476 -7.75 -26.79 -23.37
N ILE A 477 -6.97 -26.95 -24.44
CA ILE A 477 -6.17 -28.15 -24.66
C ILE A 477 -4.78 -27.88 -24.09
N ILE A 478 -4.40 -28.63 -23.06
CA ILE A 478 -3.03 -28.63 -22.55
C ILE A 478 -2.21 -29.59 -23.39
N ARG A 479 -1.24 -29.05 -24.11
CA ARG A 479 -0.23 -29.83 -24.82
C ARG A 479 1.11 -29.67 -24.14
N ARG A 480 1.80 -30.78 -23.89
CA ARG A 480 3.14 -30.82 -23.31
C ARG A 480 4.03 -31.75 -24.12
N LYS A 481 5.33 -31.50 -24.09
CA LYS A 481 6.31 -32.37 -24.75
C LYS A 481 6.20 -33.79 -24.19
N ASP A 482 6.20 -34.79 -25.06
CA ASP A 482 6.18 -36.22 -24.70
C ASP A 482 5.01 -36.66 -23.81
N ASN A 483 3.90 -35.92 -23.80
CA ASN A 483 2.68 -36.23 -23.05
C ASN A 483 1.46 -36.23 -23.98
N GLU A 484 0.42 -36.97 -23.59
CA GLU A 484 -0.88 -36.89 -24.25
C GLU A 484 -1.56 -35.54 -23.99
N ASP A 485 -2.34 -35.09 -24.97
CA ASP A 485 -3.13 -33.87 -24.84
C ASP A 485 -4.21 -34.04 -23.78
N ILE A 486 -4.36 -33.05 -22.91
CA ILE A 486 -5.42 -33.00 -21.88
C ILE A 486 -6.43 -31.94 -22.27
N ILE A 487 -7.71 -32.28 -22.33
CA ILE A 487 -8.79 -31.32 -22.60
C ILE A 487 -9.39 -30.89 -21.27
N LEU A 488 -9.27 -29.60 -20.95
CA LEU A 488 -9.83 -28.98 -19.77
C LEU A 488 -11.05 -28.14 -20.15
N ALA A 489 -12.21 -28.48 -19.61
CA ALA A 489 -13.38 -27.63 -19.68
C ALA A 489 -13.29 -26.51 -18.62
N LEU A 490 -13.59 -25.29 -19.03
CA LEU A 490 -13.56 -24.09 -18.20
C LEU A 490 -14.93 -23.89 -17.55
N HIS A 491 -14.97 -23.96 -16.22
CA HIS A 491 -16.20 -23.93 -15.41
C HIS A 491 -16.26 -22.76 -14.43
N GLY A 492 -15.34 -21.79 -14.54
CA GLY A 492 -15.29 -20.66 -13.61
C GLY A 492 -16.60 -19.85 -13.53
N ASP A 493 -17.32 -19.74 -14.66
CA ASP A 493 -18.58 -19.00 -14.74
C ASP A 493 -19.70 -19.65 -13.89
N ASP A 494 -19.64 -20.97 -13.69
CA ASP A 494 -20.66 -21.76 -13.00
C ASP A 494 -20.40 -21.91 -11.50
N GLN A 495 -19.19 -21.57 -11.03
CA GLN A 495 -18.75 -21.82 -9.64
C GLN A 495 -19.04 -20.68 -8.66
N GLY A 496 -19.83 -19.68 -9.08
CA GLY A 496 -20.19 -18.54 -8.22
C GLY A 496 -18.99 -17.68 -7.81
N ILE A 497 -17.88 -17.76 -8.56
CA ILE A 497 -16.72 -16.89 -8.40
C ILE A 497 -17.16 -15.49 -8.85
N SER A 498 -17.47 -14.62 -7.87
CA SER A 498 -18.23 -13.39 -8.09
C SER A 498 -17.66 -12.52 -9.24
N PRO A 499 -18.52 -12.05 -10.17
CA PRO A 499 -18.12 -11.25 -11.33
C PRO A 499 -17.86 -9.76 -11.03
N ASP A 500 -18.07 -9.29 -9.80
CA ASP A 500 -18.32 -7.86 -9.55
C ASP A 500 -17.07 -6.95 -9.49
N LEU A 501 -15.85 -7.47 -9.60
CA LEU A 501 -14.63 -6.65 -9.45
C LEU A 501 -14.05 -6.07 -10.75
N ILE A 502 -14.47 -6.55 -11.92
CA ILE A 502 -13.83 -6.16 -13.20
C ILE A 502 -14.68 -5.16 -14.00
N ARG A 503 -15.97 -4.97 -13.67
CA ARG A 503 -16.93 -4.26 -14.53
C ARG A 503 -16.96 -2.72 -14.42
N GLU A 504 -16.23 -2.07 -13.52
CA GLU A 504 -16.33 -0.61 -13.34
C GLU A 504 -15.12 0.22 -13.84
N GLN A 505 -14.18 -0.36 -14.60
CA GLN A 505 -13.10 0.42 -15.22
C GLN A 505 -13.43 1.04 -16.59
N GLU A 506 -14.59 0.75 -17.19
CA GLU A 506 -14.88 1.18 -18.59
C GLU A 506 -15.89 2.34 -18.73
N VAL A 507 -16.25 3.05 -17.65
CA VAL A 507 -17.08 4.25 -17.78
C VAL A 507 -16.40 5.45 -17.14
N LYS A 508 -15.38 5.98 -17.82
CA LYS A 508 -14.94 7.39 -17.83
C LYS A 508 -13.68 7.57 -18.69
N GLU A 509 -13.79 7.29 -19.99
CA GLU A 509 -12.84 7.84 -20.99
C GLU A 509 -13.54 8.67 -22.08
N ASP A 510 -14.85 8.94 -21.96
CA ASP A 510 -15.53 9.94 -22.78
C ASP A 510 -15.91 11.16 -21.93
N ILE A 511 -14.98 12.13 -21.86
CA ILE A 511 -15.11 13.60 -22.01
C ILE A 511 -13.81 14.28 -21.54
#